data_AF-A0A3D2KG49-F1
#
_entry.id   AF-A0A3D2KG49-F1
#
_cell.length_a   1.000
_cell.length_b   1.000
_cell.length_c   1.000
_cell.angle_alpha   90.00
_cell.angle_beta   90.00
_cell.angle_gamma   90.00
#
_symmetry.space_group_name_H-M   'P 1'
#
loop_
_entity.id
_entity.type
_entity.pdbx_description
1 polymer ?
#
loop_
_entity_poly.entity_id
_entity_poly.type
_entity_poly.pdbx_seq_one_letter_code
_entity_poly.pdbx_strand_id
1 'polypeptide(L)'
;MNVKELIIKLDEEKIPQRWYSINGNLSSDIYVLRQVYDYWEFFYVDERGNQNNDYRRFKNEEDACNYLLEQLLHQKNMSNS
;
A
#
# COMPACT_ATOMS: atom_id res chain seq x y z
N MET A 1 3.32 13.18 1.22
CA MET A 1 1.87 13.14 0.92
C MET A 1 1.09 12.55 2.09
N ASN A 2 -0.17 12.89 2.27
CA ASN A 2 -1.04 12.21 3.25
C ASN A 2 -1.94 11.14 2.58
N VAL A 3 -2.71 10.38 3.37
CA VAL A 3 -3.61 9.33 2.87
C VAL A 3 -4.67 9.87 1.91
N LYS A 4 -5.18 11.09 2.12
CA LYS A 4 -6.18 11.68 1.21
C LYS A 4 -5.57 11.98 -0.16
N GLU A 5 -4.38 12.56 -0.16
CA GLU A 5 -3.61 12.81 -1.39
C GLU A 5 -3.23 11.52 -2.10
N LEU A 6 -2.87 10.48 -1.33
CA LEU A 6 -2.58 9.16 -1.88
C LEU A 6 -3.81 8.59 -2.60
N ILE A 7 -4.99 8.59 -1.97
CA ILE A 7 -6.23 8.06 -2.58
C ILE A 7 -6.52 8.78 -3.91
N ILE A 8 -6.36 10.11 -3.95
CA ILE A 8 -6.54 10.89 -5.19
C ILE A 8 -5.55 10.43 -6.27
N LYS A 9 -4.26 10.30 -5.94
CA LYS A 9 -3.26 9.82 -6.90
C LYS A 9 -3.52 8.40 -7.39
N LEU A 10 -3.98 7.50 -6.52
CA LEU A 10 -4.30 6.12 -6.90
C LEU A 10 -5.47 6.08 -7.90
N ASP A 11 -6.47 6.96 -7.73
CA ASP A 11 -7.59 7.10 -8.66
C ASP A 11 -7.15 7.72 -10.00
N GLU A 12 -6.33 8.77 -9.98
CA GLU A 12 -5.73 9.38 -11.17
C GLU A 12 -4.91 8.36 -11.98
N GLU A 13 -4.15 7.52 -11.28
CA GLU A 13 -3.37 6.43 -11.85
C GLU A 13 -4.21 5.20 -12.21
N LYS A 14 -5.53 5.21 -11.97
CA LYS A 14 -6.44 4.10 -12.22
C LYS A 14 -5.97 2.79 -11.56
N ILE A 15 -5.35 2.88 -10.39
CA ILE A 15 -4.89 1.72 -9.63
C ILE A 15 -6.12 1.06 -8.97
N PRO A 16 -6.35 -0.25 -9.21
CA PRO A 16 -7.50 -0.93 -8.62
C PRO A 16 -7.44 -0.98 -7.09
N GLN A 17 -8.54 -0.63 -6.41
CA GLN A 17 -8.67 -0.74 -4.95
C GLN A 17 -8.41 -2.17 -4.42
N ARG A 18 -8.57 -3.21 -5.26
CA ARG A 18 -8.24 -4.60 -4.91
C ARG A 18 -6.75 -4.85 -4.66
N TRP A 19 -5.86 -3.96 -5.12
CA TRP A 19 -4.41 -4.09 -4.95
C TRP A 19 -3.90 -3.49 -3.65
N TYR A 20 -4.70 -2.68 -2.96
CA TYR A 20 -4.27 -2.03 -1.73
C TYR A 20 -5.36 -1.88 -0.67
N SER A 21 -4.96 -1.85 0.60
CA SER A 21 -5.81 -1.57 1.75
C SER A 21 -5.14 -0.54 2.65
N ILE A 22 -5.79 0.60 2.86
CA ILE A 22 -5.29 1.68 3.74
C ILE A 22 -6.18 1.72 4.98
N ASN A 23 -5.64 1.41 6.15
CA ASN A 23 -6.38 1.31 7.43
C ASN A 23 -7.64 0.43 7.35
N GLY A 24 -7.67 -0.51 6.40
CA GLY A 24 -8.85 -1.31 6.07
C GLY A 24 -8.68 -2.79 6.42
N ASN A 25 -9.56 -3.60 5.84
CA ASN A 25 -9.55 -5.04 6.02
C ASN A 25 -8.34 -5.68 5.32
N LEU A 26 -7.89 -6.80 5.87
CA LEU A 26 -6.87 -7.65 5.27
C LEU A 26 -7.56 -8.59 4.28
N SER A 27 -7.08 -8.56 3.03
CA SER A 27 -7.42 -9.52 1.99
C SER A 27 -6.14 -10.24 1.56
N SER A 28 -6.27 -11.32 0.80
CA SER A 28 -5.14 -11.97 0.13
C SER A 28 -4.72 -11.17 -1.11
N ASP A 29 -3.45 -11.27 -1.50
CA ASP A 29 -2.86 -10.61 -2.68
C ASP A 29 -3.04 -9.07 -2.68
N ILE A 30 -2.64 -8.43 -1.57
CA ILE A 30 -2.88 -7.00 -1.36
C ILE A 30 -1.72 -6.31 -0.64
N TYR A 31 -1.41 -5.08 -1.03
CA TYR A 31 -0.55 -4.19 -0.26
C TYR A 31 -1.33 -3.51 0.86
N VAL A 32 -0.83 -3.58 2.08
CA VAL A 32 -1.50 -3.01 3.25
C VAL A 32 -0.67 -1.87 3.80
N LEU A 33 -1.32 -0.72 3.98
CA LEU A 33 -0.79 0.41 4.72
C LEU A 33 -1.66 0.65 5.95
N ARG A 34 -1.09 0.55 7.14
CA ARG A 34 -1.81 0.64 8.41
C ARG A 34 -1.14 1.64 9.33
N GLN A 35 -1.92 2.55 9.91
CA GLN A 35 -1.49 3.39 11.00
C GLN A 35 -1.60 2.63 12.32
N VAL A 36 -0.50 2.57 13.07
CA VAL A 36 -0.41 1.96 14.38
C VAL A 36 0.13 2.98 15.36
N TYR A 37 -0.76 3.53 16.19
CA TYR A 37 -0.44 4.60 17.15
C TYR A 37 0.31 5.77 16.52
N ASP A 38 1.63 5.83 16.70
CA ASP A 38 2.53 6.89 16.28
C ASP A 38 3.36 6.53 15.03
N TYR A 39 3.17 5.36 14.45
CA TYR A 39 3.88 4.92 13.24
C TYR A 39 2.94 4.30 12.21
N TRP A 40 3.49 4.05 11.03
CA TRP A 40 2.83 3.41 9.91
C TRP A 40 3.53 2.10 9.56
N GLU A 41 2.75 1.07 9.30
CA GLU A 41 3.18 -0.23 8.83
C GLU A 41 2.79 -0.39 7.37
N PHE A 42 3.74 -0.92 6.60
CA PHE A 42 3.52 -1.40 5.25
C PHE A 42 3.88 -2.87 5.20
N PHE A 43 3.03 -3.68 4.57
CA PHE A 43 3.36 -5.07 4.27
C PHE A 43 2.49 -5.56 3.11
N TYR A 44 2.94 -6.63 2.45
CA TYR A 44 2.17 -7.33 1.44
C TYR A 44 1.64 -8.64 2.00
N VAL A 45 0.36 -8.92 1.77
CA VAL A 45 -0.30 -10.18 2.12
C VAL A 45 -0.39 -11.04 0.87
N ASP A 46 0.22 -12.22 0.90
CA ASP A 46 0.19 -13.16 -0.22
C ASP A 46 -1.17 -13.87 -0.36
N GLU A 47 -1.32 -14.69 -1.40
CA GLU A 47 -2.53 -15.48 -1.67
C GLU A 47 -2.93 -16.41 -0.51
N ARG A 48 -1.95 -16.83 0.29
CA ARG A 48 -2.11 -17.76 1.41
C ARG A 48 -2.34 -17.01 2.74
N GLY A 49 -2.40 -15.68 2.71
CA GLY A 49 -2.59 -14.84 3.88
C GLY A 49 -1.31 -14.58 4.68
N ASN A 50 -0.14 -14.96 4.17
CA ASN A 50 1.13 -14.69 4.86
C ASN A 50 1.56 -13.25 4.58
N GLN A 51 2.01 -12.60 5.65
CA GLN A 51 2.73 -11.32 5.55
C GLN A 51 4.16 -11.66 5.16
N ASN A 52 4.52 -11.41 3.90
CA ASN A 52 5.86 -11.70 3.40
C ASN A 52 6.90 -10.71 3.96
N ASN A 53 8.19 -11.03 3.75
CA ASN A 53 9.38 -10.34 4.28
C ASN A 53 9.51 -8.83 3.98
N ASP A 54 8.60 -8.24 3.21
CA ASP A 54 8.61 -6.81 2.85
C ASP A 54 7.89 -5.92 3.86
N TYR A 55 7.84 -6.35 5.13
CA TYR A 55 7.35 -5.53 6.22
C TYR A 55 8.26 -4.31 6.43
N ARG A 56 7.68 -3.12 6.39
CA ARG A 56 8.36 -1.85 6.64
C ARG A 56 7.57 -1.00 7.63
N ARG A 57 8.31 -0.19 8.38
CA ARG A 57 7.75 0.80 9.30
C ARG A 57 8.22 2.20 8.94
N PHE A 58 7.32 3.15 9.06
CA PHE A 58 7.56 4.57 8.82
C PHE A 58 7.10 5.38 10.02
N LYS A 59 7.86 6.41 10.39
CA LYS A 59 7.51 7.30 11.52
C LYS A 59 6.49 8.38 11.15
N ASN A 60 6.34 8.65 9.86
CA ASN A 60 5.45 9.68 9.36
C ASN A 60 4.57 9.11 8.24
N GLU A 61 3.42 9.74 8.06
CA GLU A 61 2.44 9.38 7.04
C GLU A 61 2.98 9.59 5.61
N GLU A 62 3.85 10.59 5.45
CA GLU A 62 4.42 10.98 4.16
C GLU A 62 5.24 9.88 3.50
N ASP A 63 6.23 9.35 4.21
CA ASP A 63 7.10 8.29 3.73
C ASP A 63 6.29 7.02 3.48
N ALA A 64 5.35 6.70 4.37
CA ALA A 64 4.45 5.56 4.24
C ALA A 64 3.61 5.63 2.96
N CYS A 65 2.96 6.77 2.70
CA CYS A 65 2.12 6.94 1.53
C CYS A 65 2.93 7.00 0.23
N ASN A 66 4.08 7.68 0.24
CA ASN A 66 5.00 7.70 -0.90
C ASN A 66 5.46 6.29 -1.27
N TYR A 67 5.84 5.50 -0.26
CA TYR A 67 6.31 4.14 -0.48
C TYR A 67 5.21 3.22 -1.06
N LEU A 68 3.99 3.27 -0.52
CA LEU A 68 2.87 2.49 -1.07
C LEU A 68 2.60 2.83 -2.54
N LEU A 69 2.60 4.13 -2.89
CA LEU A 69 2.38 4.57 -4.27
C LEU A 69 3.45 4.01 -5.21
N GLU A 70 4.73 4.09 -4.82
CA GLU A 70 5.85 3.55 -5.62
C GLU A 70 5.69 2.05 -5.89
N GLN A 71 5.31 1.26 -4.89
CA GLN A 71 5.10 -0.18 -5.05
C GLN A 71 3.94 -0.49 -6.01
N LEU A 72 2.82 0.22 -5.88
CA LEU A 72 1.66 0.02 -6.75
C LEU A 72 1.93 0.44 -8.20
N LEU A 73 2.66 1.54 -8.41
CA LEU A 73 3.09 1.96 -9.73
C LEU A 73 4.05 0.95 -10.37
N HIS A 74 4.97 0.40 -9.57
CA HIS A 74 5.86 -0.66 -10.05
C HIS A 74 5.08 -1.91 -10.47
N GLN A 75 4.13 -2.37 -9.64
CA GLN A 75 3.23 -3.50 -9.98
C GLN A 75 2.41 -3.23 -11.24
N LYS A 76 1.86 -2.02 -11.38
CA LYS A 76 1.09 -1.59 -12.57
C LYS A 76 1.93 -1.67 -13.83
N ASN A 77 3.16 -1.17 -13.79
CA ASN A 77 4.06 -1.18 -14.95
C ASN A 77 4.46 -2.61 -15.36
N MET A 78 4.67 -3.50 -14.40
CA MET A 78 4.95 -4.91 -14.68
C MET A 78 3.73 -5.66 -15.24
N SER A 79 2.51 -5.30 -14.81
CA SER A 79 1.28 -5.93 -15.30
C SER A 79 0.89 -5.51 -16.72
N ASN A 80 1.43 -4.38 -17.20
CA ASN A 80 1.16 -3.83 -18.54
C ASN A 80 2.26 -4.15 -19.57
N SER A 81 3.28 -4.92 -19.18
CA SER A 81 4.41 -5.35 -20.04
C SER A 81 4.22 -6.80 -20.48
#